data_AF-A0A350C7F7-F1
#
_entry.id   AF-A0A350C7F7-F1
#
_cell.length_a   1.000
_cell.length_b   1.000
_cell.length_c   1.000
_cell.angle_alpha   90.00
_cell.angle_beta   90.00
_cell.angle_gamma   90.00
#
_symmetry.space_group_name_H-M   'P 1'
#
loop_
_entity.id
_entity.type
_entity.pdbx_description
1 polymer ?
#
loop_
_entity_poly.entity_id
_entity_poly.type
_entity_poly.pdbx_seq_one_letter_code
_entity_poly.pdbx_strand_id
1 'polypeptide(L)' 'MTIPKPFNLQKWIDENRDDLKPPVGNRNLYKDAGDYIVMIVAGPNARKDYHYNETEELFYQIEGDIIVRIQVDGKPV' A
#
# COMPACT_ATOMS: atom_id res chain seq x y z
N MET A 1 -21.76 12.28 -7.76
CA MET A 1 -20.31 12.54 -7.67
C MET A 1 -19.69 12.42 -9.05
N THR A 2 -18.84 13.36 -9.45
CA THR A 2 -18.13 13.31 -10.73
C THR A 2 -16.92 12.38 -10.61
N ILE A 3 -16.86 11.35 -11.46
CA ILE A 3 -15.71 10.44 -11.51
C ILE A 3 -14.50 11.23 -12.04
N PRO A 4 -13.36 11.28 -11.30
CA PRO A 4 -12.16 11.95 -11.77
C PRO A 4 -11.64 11.33 -13.07
N LYS A 5 -10.91 12.12 -13.87
CA LYS A 5 -10.25 11.57 -15.07
C LYS A 5 -9.17 10.57 -14.66
N PRO A 6 -8.95 9.51 -15.46
CA PRO A 6 -7.80 8.63 -15.29
C PRO A 6 -6.49 9.43 -15.31
N PHE A 7 -5.48 8.91 -14.61
CA PHE A 7 -4.15 9.49 -14.57
C PHE A 7 -3.09 8.39 -14.77
N ASN A 8 -1.87 8.79 -15.09
CA ASN A 8 -0.75 7.87 -15.22
C ASN A 8 -0.20 7.52 -13.83
N LEU A 9 -0.35 6.25 -13.43
CA LEU A 9 0.06 5.79 -12.12
C LEU A 9 1.59 5.92 -11.92
N GLN A 10 2.40 5.49 -12.89
CA GLN A 10 3.86 5.54 -12.77
C GLN A 10 4.35 6.97 -12.52
N LYS A 11 3.84 7.93 -13.30
CA LYS A 11 4.17 9.34 -13.13
C LYS A 11 3.78 9.85 -11.73
N TRP A 12 2.62 9.46 -11.23
CA TRP A 12 2.20 9.83 -9.87
C TRP A 12 3.14 9.25 -8.81
N ILE A 13 3.58 8.00 -8.96
CA ILE A 13 4.53 7.39 -8.02
C ILE A 13 5.86 8.16 -8.05
N ASP A 14 6.36 8.48 -9.25
CA ASP A 14 7.60 9.25 -9.44
C ASP A 14 7.52 10.65 -8.81
N GLU A 15 6.38 11.32 -8.91
CA GLU A 15 6.13 12.63 -8.29
C GLU A 15 6.01 12.56 -6.76
N ASN A 16 5.69 11.40 -6.18
CA ASN A 16 5.50 11.22 -4.73
C ASN A 16 6.63 10.39 -4.07
N ARG A 17 7.74 10.12 -4.77
CA ARG A 17 8.85 9.28 -4.26
C ARG A 17 9.42 9.75 -2.92
N ASP A 18 9.39 11.05 -2.68
CA ASP A 18 9.91 11.62 -1.43
C ASP A 18 9.10 11.24 -0.19
N ASP A 19 7.80 10.96 -0.35
CA ASP A 19 6.95 10.44 0.72
C ASP A 19 6.96 8.90 0.75
N LEU A 20 7.33 8.26 -0.36
CA LEU A 20 7.43 6.80 -0.49
C LEU A 20 8.80 6.27 -0.01
N LYS A 21 9.30 6.85 1.08
CA LYS A 21 10.51 6.44 1.80
C LYS A 21 10.37 6.82 3.28
N PRO A 22 11.23 6.30 4.18
CA PRO A 22 11.22 6.71 5.58
C PRO A 22 11.34 8.23 5.75
N PRO A 23 10.57 8.84 6.67
CA PRO A 23 9.78 8.20 7.73
C PRO A 23 8.32 7.87 7.36
N VAL A 24 7.84 8.18 6.15
CA VAL A 24 6.42 8.03 5.77
C VAL A 24 6.16 6.66 5.12
N GLY A 25 6.80 6.37 3.98
CA GLY A 25 6.84 5.05 3.35
C GLY A 25 5.53 4.57 2.69
N ASN A 26 4.43 5.30 2.80
CA ASN A 26 3.17 4.95 2.13
C ASN A 26 2.31 6.20 1.85
N ARG A 27 1.39 6.09 0.88
CA ARG A 27 0.47 7.18 0.55
C ARG A 27 -0.81 6.67 -0.09
N ASN A 28 -1.96 7.21 0.33
CA ASN A 28 -3.25 6.96 -0.31
C ASN A 28 -3.34 7.68 -1.66
N LEU A 29 -3.84 6.99 -2.69
CA LEU A 29 -4.09 7.58 -4.01
C LEU A 29 -5.28 8.55 -3.96
N TYR A 30 -6.33 8.17 -3.22
CA TYR A 30 -7.57 8.92 -3.10
C TYR A 30 -7.78 9.33 -1.64
N LYS A 31 -7.94 10.64 -1.40
CA LYS A 31 -8.20 11.17 -0.04
C LYS A 31 -9.62 10.86 0.43
N ASP A 32 -10.58 10.95 -0.49
CA ASP A 32 -12.00 10.67 -0.25
C ASP A 32 -12.36 9.28 -0.78
N ALA A 33 -11.71 8.27 -0.22
CA ALA A 33 -12.00 6.86 -0.48
C ALA A 33 -13.30 6.49 0.26
N GLY A 34 -14.42 6.39 -0.46
CA GLY A 34 -15.68 5.92 0.11
C GLY A 34 -15.59 4.44 0.46
N ASP A 35 -15.65 3.57 -0.55
CA ASP A 35 -15.73 2.13 -0.34
C ASP A 35 -14.37 1.41 -0.45
N TYR A 36 -13.36 2.05 -1.04
CA TYR A 36 -12.06 1.43 -1.33
C TYR A 36 -10.90 2.32 -0.90
N ILE A 37 -10.04 1.78 -0.03
CA ILE A 37 -8.75 2.38 0.30
C ILE A 37 -7.72 1.87 -0.70
N VAL A 38 -7.18 2.76 -1.51
CA VAL A 38 -6.12 2.45 -2.48
C VAL A 38 -4.85 3.17 -2.07
N MET A 39 -3.77 2.41 -1.89
CA MET A 39 -2.51 2.86 -1.31
C MET A 39 -1.30 2.41 -2.15
N ILE A 40 -0.28 3.27 -2.25
CA ILE A 40 1.07 2.86 -2.62
C ILE A 40 1.90 2.72 -1.35
N VAL A 41 2.55 1.57 -1.17
CA VAL A 41 3.48 1.29 -0.07
C VAL A 41 4.87 1.05 -0.65
N ALA A 42 5.88 1.62 0.00
CA ALA A 42 7.27 1.51 -0.42
C ALA A 42 8.21 1.21 0.76
N GLY A 43 9.44 0.87 0.41
CA GLY A 43 10.51 0.54 1.36
C GLY A 43 11.64 1.59 1.37
N PRO A 44 12.69 1.35 2.20
CA PRO A 44 12.81 0.22 3.10
C PRO A 44 11.92 0.38 4.34
N ASN A 45 11.20 -0.68 4.70
CA ASN A 45 10.46 -0.75 5.96
C ASN A 45 10.42 -2.18 6.47
N ALA A 46 10.57 -2.35 7.79
CA ALA A 46 10.48 -3.65 8.45
C ALA A 46 9.73 -3.48 9.77
N ARG A 47 8.78 -4.37 10.03
CA ARG A 47 7.87 -4.28 11.17
C ARG A 47 7.68 -5.65 11.82
N LYS A 48 7.35 -5.67 13.11
CA LYS A 48 7.25 -6.89 13.94
C LYS A 48 5.81 -7.30 14.23
N ASP A 49 4.86 -6.43 13.94
CA ASP A 49 3.44 -6.62 14.16
C ASP A 49 2.78 -7.35 12.99
N TYR A 50 1.70 -8.07 13.29
CA TYR A 50 0.80 -8.67 12.31
C TYR A 50 -0.46 -7.81 12.22
N HIS A 51 -0.90 -7.52 11.00
CA HIS A 51 -2.17 -6.84 10.77
C HIS A 51 -3.30 -7.88 10.70
N TYR A 52 -4.36 -7.67 11.48
CA TYR A 52 -5.61 -8.40 11.34
C TYR A 52 -6.63 -7.44 10.74
N ASN A 53 -7.18 -7.81 9.59
CA ASN A 53 -8.23 -7.05 8.92
C ASN A 53 -9.45 -7.97 8.72
N GLU A 54 -10.65 -7.43 8.93
CA GLU A 54 -11.90 -8.18 8.75
C GLU A 54 -12.29 -8.31 7.28
N THR A 55 -11.71 -7.49 6.41
CA THR A 55 -11.94 -7.53 4.96
C THR A 55 -10.69 -7.97 4.22
N GLU A 56 -10.89 -8.42 2.97
CA GLU A 56 -9.80 -8.79 2.08
C GLU A 56 -8.90 -7.60 1.75
N GLU A 57 -7.61 -7.86 1.58
CA GLU A 57 -6.62 -6.90 1.08
C GLU A 57 -5.99 -7.47 -0.20
N LEU A 58 -5.97 -6.66 -1.27
CA LEU A 58 -5.33 -7.02 -2.53
C LEU A 58 -3.97 -6.34 -2.65
N PHE A 59 -2.95 -7.15 -2.94
CA PHE A 59 -1.58 -6.67 -3.16
C PHE A 59 -1.17 -6.85 -4.62
N TYR A 60 -0.62 -5.80 -5.22
CA TYR A 60 -0.01 -5.85 -6.54
C TYR A 60 1.37 -5.19 -6.50
N GLN A 61 2.42 -5.99 -6.64
CA GLN A 61 3.80 -5.52 -6.57
C GLN A 61 4.21 -4.88 -7.90
N ILE A 62 4.37 -3.56 -7.91
CA ILE A 62 4.73 -2.80 -9.12
C ILE A 62 6.26 -2.78 -9.32
N GLU A 63 7.03 -2.54 -8.27
CA GLU A 63 8.49 -2.38 -8.32
C GLU A 63 9.18 -3.11 -7.16
N GLY A 64 10.26 -3.84 -7.44
CA GLY A 64 11.02 -4.57 -6.42
C GLY A 64 10.26 -5.75 -5.81
N ASP A 65 10.67 -6.16 -4.62
CA ASP A 65 10.17 -7.36 -3.94
C ASP A 65 9.69 -7.04 -2.53
N ILE A 66 8.67 -7.79 -2.08
CA ILE A 66 8.18 -7.77 -0.70
C ILE A 66 8.00 -9.18 -0.17
N ILE A 67 7.97 -9.30 1.16
CA ILE A 67 7.58 -10.53 1.85
C ILE A 67 6.44 -10.16 2.80
N VAL A 68 5.29 -10.79 2.60
CA VAL A 68 4.16 -10.73 3.53
C VAL A 68 4.24 -11.96 4.42
N ARG A 69 4.60 -11.77 5.69
CA ARG A 69 4.58 -12.85 6.69
C ARG A 69 3.17 -13.02 7.22
N ILE A 70 2.71 -14.25 7.31
CA ILE A 70 1.36 -14.56 7.80
C ILE A 70 1.42 -15.48 9.00
N GLN A 71 0.29 -15.65 9.66
CA GLN A 71 0.11 -16.69 10.66
C GLN A 71 -0.94 -17.68 10.22
N VAL A 72 -0.66 -18.96 10.42
CA VAL A 72 -1.59 -20.06 10.20
C VAL A 72 -1.66 -20.84 11.50
N ASP A 73 -2.87 -21.06 12.03
CA ASP A 73 -3.12 -21.72 13.32
C ASP A 73 -2.31 -21.14 14.49
N GLY A 74 -2.16 -19.80 14.51
CA GLY A 74 -1.44 -19.06 15.56
C GLY A 74 0.09 -19.18 15.50
N LYS A 75 0.66 -19.71 14.40
CA LYS A 75 2.10 -19.83 14.20
C LYS A 75 2.58 -19.03 12.98
N PRO A 76 3.74 -18.37 13.04
CA PRO A 76 4.31 -17.66 11.89
C PRO A 76 4.75 -18.66 10.81
N VAL A 77 4.46 -18.33 9.55
CA VAL A 77 4.92 -19.06 8.36
C VAL A 77 5.53 -18.13 7.33
#